data_AF-A0A533YKI5-F1
#
_entry.id   AF-A0A533YKI5-F1
#
_cell.length_a   1.000
_cell.length_b   1.000
_cell.length_c   1.000
_cell.angle_alpha   90.00
_cell.angle_beta   90.00
_cell.angle_gamma   90.00
#
_symmetry.space_group_name_H-M   'P 1'
#
loop_
_entity.id
_entity.type
_entity.pdbx_description
1 polymer ?
#
loop_
_entity_poly.entity_id
_entity_poly.type
_entity_poly.pdbx_seq_one_letter_code
_entity_poly.pdbx_strand_id
1 'polypeptide(L)'
;AAETDRSEKVREGAIFGISQMEGDRGVDALIKLVRNNSDKKVREKAAFGLGQKASEKAVATLKDVVFSSDDTDVQKSALFALTQLPDQSGVEYIIKIAKTHPNPKVRKEAVFWLGQCDDERAIEALIKIVRP
;
A
#
# COMPACT_ATOMS: atom_id res chain seq x y z
N ALA A 1 -21.13 6.45 -8.55
CA ALA A 1 -20.29 7.09 -9.57
C ALA A 1 -18.87 6.52 -9.63
N ALA A 2 -18.15 6.29 -8.52
CA ALA A 2 -16.86 5.56 -8.58
C ALA A 2 -17.00 4.02 -8.46
N GLU A 3 -17.99 3.55 -7.69
CA GLU A 3 -18.13 2.11 -7.36
C GLU A 3 -18.84 1.26 -8.44
N THR A 4 -19.50 1.88 -9.43
CA THR A 4 -20.48 1.19 -10.30
C THR A 4 -20.36 1.49 -11.79
N ASP A 5 -19.38 2.30 -12.21
CA ASP A 5 -19.19 2.58 -13.63
C ASP A 5 -18.58 1.35 -14.33
N ARG A 6 -19.02 1.04 -15.55
CA ARG A 6 -18.54 -0.13 -16.30
C ARG A 6 -17.12 0.08 -16.85
N SER A 7 -16.71 1.33 -17.09
CA SER A 7 -15.40 1.67 -17.62
C SER A 7 -14.35 1.74 -16.52
N GLU A 8 -13.33 0.88 -16.60
CA GLU A 8 -12.18 0.90 -15.68
C GLU A 8 -11.51 2.27 -15.66
N LYS A 9 -11.30 2.90 -16.82
CA LYS A 9 -10.68 4.23 -16.93
C LYS A 9 -11.47 5.31 -16.19
N VAL A 10 -12.81 5.23 -16.22
CA VAL A 10 -13.66 6.19 -15.49
C VAL A 10 -13.54 5.97 -13.99
N ARG A 11 -13.52 4.71 -13.53
CA ARG A 11 -13.28 4.38 -12.12
C ARG A 11 -11.90 4.88 -11.66
N GLU A 12 -10.86 4.65 -12.45
CA GLU A 12 -9.50 5.15 -12.16
C GLU A 12 -9.45 6.66 -12.07
N GLY A 13 -10.04 7.37 -13.03
CA GLY A 13 -10.10 8.84 -13.01
C GLY A 13 -10.85 9.38 -11.79
N ALA A 14 -11.93 8.70 -11.36
CA ALA A 14 -12.67 9.05 -10.16
C ALA A 14 -11.84 8.82 -8.88
N ILE A 15 -11.12 7.69 -8.77
CA ILE A 15 -10.26 7.39 -7.62
C ILE A 15 -9.11 8.40 -7.55
N PHE A 16 -8.52 8.74 -8.69
CA PHE A 16 -7.49 9.78 -8.76
C PHE A 16 -8.05 11.14 -8.31
N GLY A 17 -9.22 11.54 -8.82
CA GLY A 17 -9.89 12.77 -8.36
C GLY A 17 -10.08 12.80 -6.85
N ILE A 18 -10.53 11.69 -6.25
CA ILE A 18 -10.68 11.54 -4.79
C ILE A 18 -9.33 11.68 -4.06
N SER A 19 -8.24 11.12 -4.59
CA SER A 19 -6.92 11.23 -3.96
C SER A 19 -6.37 12.66 -3.95
N GLN A 20 -6.76 13.50 -4.92
CA GLN A 20 -6.37 14.91 -4.99
C GLN A 20 -7.20 15.83 -4.09
N MET A 21 -8.38 15.39 -3.62
CA MET A 21 -9.23 16.23 -2.77
C MET A 21 -8.62 16.42 -1.37
N GLU A 22 -8.66 17.65 -0.86
CA GLU A 22 -8.23 17.94 0.51
C GLU A 22 -9.23 17.44 1.57
N GLY A 23 -8.71 17.21 2.78
CA GLY A 23 -9.50 16.79 3.94
C GLY A 23 -9.78 15.28 4.06
N ASP A 24 -10.40 14.91 5.18
CA ASP A 24 -10.58 13.51 5.59
C ASP A 24 -11.59 12.74 4.75
N ARG A 25 -12.55 13.44 4.12
CA ARG A 25 -13.59 12.80 3.29
C ARG A 25 -13.00 12.00 2.12
N GLY A 26 -11.93 12.51 1.51
CA GLY A 26 -11.23 11.79 0.44
C GLY A 26 -10.54 10.53 0.95
N VAL A 27 -9.87 10.63 2.10
CA VAL A 27 -9.24 9.49 2.78
C VAL A 27 -10.28 8.43 3.13
N ASP A 28 -11.41 8.82 3.71
CA ASP A 28 -12.48 7.90 4.10
C ASP A 28 -13.08 7.15 2.92
N ALA A 29 -13.28 7.85 1.79
CA ALA A 29 -13.74 7.23 0.56
C ALA A 29 -12.73 6.18 0.05
N LEU A 30 -11.43 6.51 0.04
CA LEU A 30 -10.38 5.57 -0.38
C LEU A 30 -10.28 4.35 0.58
N ILE A 31 -10.43 4.57 1.88
CA ILE A 31 -10.48 3.48 2.88
C ILE A 31 -11.65 2.53 2.59
N LYS A 32 -12.84 3.08 2.29
CA LYS A 32 -14.01 2.26 1.94
C LYS A 32 -13.75 1.45 0.66
N LEU A 33 -13.13 2.06 -0.34
CA LEU A 33 -12.82 1.41 -1.61
C LEU A 33 -11.80 0.28 -1.44
N VAL A 34 -10.68 0.51 -0.75
CA VAL A 34 -9.63 -0.50 -0.58
C VAL A 34 -10.10 -1.69 0.26
N ARG A 35 -11.06 -1.51 1.18
CA ARG A 35 -11.55 -2.59 2.04
C ARG A 35 -12.72 -3.38 1.46
N ASN A 36 -13.64 -2.71 0.77
CA ASN A 36 -14.96 -3.29 0.49
C ASN A 36 -15.28 -3.42 -1.00
N ASN A 37 -14.47 -2.86 -1.91
CA ASN A 37 -14.79 -2.94 -3.33
C ASN A 37 -14.50 -4.34 -3.89
N SER A 38 -15.44 -4.91 -4.66
CA SER A 38 -15.29 -6.23 -5.27
C SER A 38 -14.24 -6.28 -6.38
N ASP A 39 -14.00 -5.15 -7.06
CA ASP A 39 -13.00 -5.04 -8.11
C ASP A 39 -11.61 -4.81 -7.51
N LYS A 40 -10.72 -5.79 -7.66
CA LYS A 40 -9.35 -5.67 -7.15
C LYS A 40 -8.57 -4.51 -7.76
N LYS A 41 -8.83 -4.12 -9.02
CA LYS A 41 -8.17 -2.97 -9.66
C LYS A 41 -8.54 -1.68 -8.93
N VAL A 42 -9.80 -1.54 -8.54
CA VAL A 42 -10.25 -0.41 -7.71
C VAL A 42 -9.55 -0.42 -6.36
N ARG A 43 -9.41 -1.58 -5.72
CA ARG A 43 -8.68 -1.70 -4.44
C ARG A 43 -7.19 -1.33 -4.58
N GLU A 44 -6.50 -1.82 -5.61
CA GLU A 44 -5.09 -1.46 -5.91
C GLU A 44 -4.90 0.04 -6.05
N LYS A 45 -5.78 0.70 -6.82
CA LYS A 45 -5.72 2.15 -7.08
C LYS A 45 -6.07 2.96 -5.83
N ALA A 46 -7.02 2.48 -5.02
CA ALA A 46 -7.35 3.10 -3.75
C ALA A 46 -6.17 3.03 -2.76
N ALA A 47 -5.45 1.90 -2.70
CA ALA A 47 -4.22 1.78 -1.92
C ALA A 47 -3.14 2.78 -2.38
N PHE A 48 -2.95 2.92 -3.69
CA PHE A 48 -2.04 3.94 -4.23
C PHE A 48 -2.46 5.36 -3.82
N GLY A 49 -3.75 5.68 -3.95
CA GLY A 49 -4.31 6.96 -3.52
C GLY A 49 -4.06 7.25 -2.03
N LEU A 50 -4.24 6.25 -1.16
CA LEU A 50 -3.92 6.38 0.28
C LEU A 50 -2.43 6.68 0.51
N GLY A 51 -1.54 6.07 -0.27
CA GLY A 51 -0.11 6.38 -0.22
C GLY A 51 0.19 7.84 -0.54
N GLN A 52 -0.46 8.39 -1.57
CA GLN A 52 -0.33 9.81 -1.93
C GLN A 52 -0.86 10.76 -0.85
N LYS A 53 -1.91 10.36 -0.11
CA LYS A 53 -2.43 11.16 1.00
C LYS A 53 -1.44 11.22 2.16
N ALA A 54 -0.70 10.13 2.40
CA ALA A 54 0.31 9.98 3.45
C ALA A 54 -0.11 10.43 4.87
N SER A 55 -1.41 10.59 5.14
CA SER A 55 -1.92 10.93 6.46
C SER A 55 -1.80 9.74 7.40
N GLU A 56 -1.78 10.00 8.71
CA GLU A 56 -1.70 8.94 9.72
C GLU A 56 -2.78 7.86 9.52
N LYS A 57 -4.03 8.30 9.23
CA LYS A 57 -5.16 7.41 8.95
C LYS A 57 -4.96 6.57 7.68
N ALA A 58 -4.40 7.18 6.63
CA ALA A 58 -4.11 6.48 5.38
C ALA A 58 -3.00 5.44 5.57
N VAL A 59 -1.91 5.83 6.25
CA VAL A 59 -0.78 4.93 6.57
C VAL A 59 -1.24 3.78 7.46
N ALA A 60 -2.05 4.04 8.49
CA ALA A 60 -2.61 2.99 9.35
C ALA A 60 -3.46 1.99 8.55
N THR A 61 -4.25 2.49 7.60
CA THR A 61 -5.06 1.63 6.72
C THR A 61 -4.18 0.79 5.79
N LEU A 62 -3.15 1.37 5.16
CA LEU A 62 -2.22 0.62 4.31
C LEU A 62 -1.52 -0.49 5.08
N LYS A 63 -1.06 -0.19 6.30
CA LYS A 63 -0.43 -1.16 7.21
C LYS A 63 -1.35 -2.35 7.49
N ASP A 64 -2.64 -2.11 7.71
CA ASP A 64 -3.67 -3.14 7.88
C ASP A 64 -3.89 -3.95 6.60
N VAL A 65 -4.15 -3.28 5.47
CA VAL A 65 -4.46 -3.92 4.17
C VAL A 65 -3.38 -4.89 3.70
N VAL A 66 -2.10 -4.59 3.97
CA VAL A 66 -1.00 -5.52 3.65
C VAL A 66 -1.24 -6.90 4.25
N PHE A 67 -1.79 -6.99 5.46
CA PHE A 67 -1.99 -8.25 6.18
C PHE A 67 -3.41 -8.82 6.08
N SER A 68 -4.43 -7.96 5.90
CA SER A 68 -5.84 -8.37 5.97
C SER A 68 -6.53 -8.56 4.61
N SER A 69 -5.97 -8.03 3.52
CA SER A 69 -6.54 -8.22 2.18
C SER A 69 -6.52 -9.70 1.77
N ASP A 70 -7.58 -10.15 1.11
CA ASP A 70 -7.73 -11.50 0.55
C ASP A 70 -6.95 -11.70 -0.77
N ASP A 71 -6.67 -10.60 -1.47
CA ASP A 71 -5.98 -10.58 -2.75
C ASP A 71 -4.51 -10.17 -2.57
N THR A 72 -3.58 -10.99 -3.09
CA THR A 72 -2.13 -10.76 -2.98
C THR A 72 -1.65 -9.54 -3.76
N ASP A 73 -2.28 -9.20 -4.89
CA ASP A 73 -1.91 -8.03 -5.70
C ASP A 73 -2.30 -6.73 -4.96
N VAL A 74 -3.42 -6.75 -4.23
CA VAL A 74 -3.83 -5.65 -3.34
C VAL A 74 -2.89 -5.53 -2.14
N GLN A 75 -2.49 -6.64 -1.50
CA GLN A 75 -1.47 -6.63 -0.44
C GLN A 75 -0.16 -5.99 -0.92
N LYS A 76 0.31 -6.38 -2.12
CA LYS A 76 1.51 -5.82 -2.74
C LYS A 76 1.36 -4.34 -3.10
N SER A 77 0.19 -3.92 -3.56
CA SER A 77 -0.08 -2.51 -3.88
C SER A 77 -0.07 -1.64 -2.62
N ALA A 78 -0.63 -2.13 -1.51
CA ALA A 78 -0.55 -1.44 -0.23
C ALA A 78 0.89 -1.38 0.30
N LEU A 79 1.66 -2.47 0.16
CA LEU A 79 3.09 -2.47 0.48
C LEU A 79 3.84 -1.43 -0.37
N PHE A 80 3.63 -1.40 -1.69
CA PHE A 80 4.22 -0.41 -2.58
C PHE A 80 3.89 1.01 -2.14
N ALA A 81 2.62 1.30 -1.81
CA ALA A 81 2.23 2.62 -1.32
C ALA A 81 2.99 3.03 -0.03
N LEU A 82 3.33 2.08 0.85
CA LEU A 82 4.15 2.34 2.03
C LEU A 82 5.62 2.67 1.69
N THR A 83 6.15 2.21 0.55
CA THR A 83 7.50 2.56 0.09
C THR A 83 7.58 3.99 -0.44
N GLN A 84 6.44 4.57 -0.83
CA GLN A 84 6.34 5.92 -1.36
C GLN A 84 6.10 6.99 -0.29
N LEU A 85 6.06 6.61 0.99
CA LEU A 85 5.88 7.56 2.08
C LEU A 85 7.09 8.50 2.20
N PRO A 86 6.88 9.77 2.59
CA PRO A 86 7.97 10.73 2.77
C PRO A 86 8.91 10.32 3.91
N ASP A 87 10.12 10.87 3.86
CA ASP A 87 11.16 10.76 4.90
C ASP A 87 11.52 9.32 5.30
N GLN A 88 11.38 8.38 4.36
CA GLN A 88 11.68 6.96 4.58
C GLN A 88 10.90 6.34 5.78
N SER A 89 9.78 6.98 6.17
CA SER A 89 8.98 6.58 7.33
C SER A 89 8.33 5.19 7.19
N GLY A 90 8.31 4.66 5.97
CA GLY A 90 7.85 3.31 5.67
C GLY A 90 8.88 2.20 5.93
N VAL A 91 10.18 2.50 5.99
CA VAL A 91 11.27 1.49 5.96
C VAL A 91 11.14 0.46 7.07
N GLU A 92 10.99 0.90 8.32
CA GLU A 92 10.80 -0.01 9.48
C GLU A 92 9.61 -0.96 9.28
N TYR A 93 8.54 -0.48 8.67
CA TYR A 93 7.37 -1.31 8.43
C TYR A 93 7.62 -2.32 7.30
N ILE A 94 8.33 -1.93 6.24
CA ILE A 94 8.72 -2.83 5.16
C ILE A 94 9.65 -3.94 5.70
N ILE A 95 10.58 -3.60 6.62
CA ILE A 95 11.42 -4.58 7.33
C ILE A 95 10.55 -5.58 8.10
N LYS A 96 9.54 -5.11 8.83
CA LYS A 96 8.59 -5.99 9.53
C LYS A 96 7.87 -6.92 8.54
N ILE A 97 7.34 -6.39 7.44
CA ILE A 97 6.64 -7.19 6.42
C ILE A 97 7.58 -8.27 5.86
N ALA A 98 8.81 -7.91 5.49
CA ALA A 98 9.81 -8.85 4.95
C ALA A 98 10.09 -10.01 5.91
N LYS A 99 10.02 -9.79 7.22
CA LYS A 99 10.29 -10.80 8.25
C LYS A 99 9.07 -11.63 8.63
N THR A 100 7.89 -11.00 8.77
CA THR A 100 6.76 -11.61 9.48
C THR A 100 5.54 -11.87 8.62
N HIS A 101 5.47 -11.36 7.38
CA HIS A 101 4.26 -11.53 6.58
C HIS A 101 4.02 -13.00 6.23
N PRO A 102 2.80 -13.56 6.40
CA PRO A 102 2.55 -14.97 6.18
C PRO A 102 2.73 -15.38 4.70
N ASN A 103 2.32 -14.51 3.77
CA ASN A 103 2.44 -14.76 2.34
C ASN A 103 3.89 -14.55 1.85
N PRO A 104 4.60 -15.59 1.36
CA PRO A 104 5.97 -15.47 0.87
C PRO A 104 6.11 -14.56 -0.35
N LYS A 105 5.07 -14.42 -1.19
CA LYS A 105 5.10 -13.51 -2.34
C LYS A 105 5.16 -12.05 -1.92
N VAL A 106 4.51 -11.71 -0.80
CA VAL A 106 4.57 -10.36 -0.20
C VAL A 106 5.89 -10.14 0.51
N ARG A 107 6.43 -11.13 1.23
CA ARG A 107 7.78 -11.04 1.81
C ARG A 107 8.85 -10.77 0.76
N LYS A 108 8.81 -11.51 -0.36
CA LYS A 108 9.72 -11.31 -1.49
C LYS A 108 9.62 -9.89 -2.06
N GLU A 109 8.40 -9.37 -2.21
CA GLU A 109 8.16 -7.99 -2.65
C GLU A 109 8.76 -6.97 -1.67
N ALA A 110 8.58 -7.19 -0.37
CA ALA A 110 9.15 -6.30 0.65
C ALA A 110 10.68 -6.29 0.61
N VAL A 111 11.31 -7.46 0.46
CA VAL A 111 12.77 -7.57 0.25
C VAL A 111 13.23 -6.81 -0.99
N PHE A 112 12.50 -6.92 -2.11
CA PHE A 112 12.80 -6.17 -3.32
C PHE A 112 12.80 -4.65 -3.05
N TRP A 113 11.76 -4.14 -2.39
CA TRP A 113 11.64 -2.72 -2.08
C TRP A 113 12.66 -2.23 -1.06
N LEU A 114 13.03 -3.03 -0.06
CA LEU A 114 14.15 -2.68 0.84
C LEU A 114 15.46 -2.48 0.08
N GLY A 115 15.70 -3.26 -0.99
CA GLY A 115 16.86 -3.07 -1.86
C GLY A 115 16.82 -1.80 -2.70
N GLN A 116 15.65 -1.14 -2.81
CA GLN A 116 15.49 0.15 -3.47
C GLN A 116 15.56 1.33 -2.49
N CYS A 117 15.61 1.07 -1.17
CA CYS A 117 15.72 2.10 -0.16
C CYS A 117 17.19 2.46 0.05
N ASP A 118 17.52 3.74 -0.09
CA ASP A 118 18.81 4.29 0.35
C ASP A 118 18.80 4.56 1.87
N ASP A 119 18.67 3.50 2.66
CA ASP A 119 18.50 3.54 4.12
C ASP A 119 19.34 2.43 4.80
N GLU A 120 20.19 2.80 5.75
CA GLU A 120 21.09 1.88 6.46
C GLU A 120 20.32 0.74 7.16
N ARG A 121 19.12 1.03 7.68
CA ARG A 121 18.26 0.03 8.34
C ARG A 121 17.82 -1.06 7.37
N ALA A 122 17.57 -0.69 6.10
CA ALA A 122 17.21 -1.63 5.06
C ALA A 122 18.39 -2.57 4.75
N ILE A 123 19.61 -2.04 4.62
CA ILE A 123 20.83 -2.82 4.40
C ILE A 123 21.05 -3.82 5.55
N GLU A 124 20.97 -3.35 6.80
CA GLU A 124 21.10 -4.23 7.97
C GLU A 124 20.06 -5.36 7.98
N ALA A 125 18.80 -5.02 7.66
CA ALA A 125 17.73 -5.99 7.62
C ALA A 125 17.96 -7.04 6.54
N LEU A 126 18.41 -6.65 5.34
CA LEU A 126 18.73 -7.56 4.25
C LEU A 126 19.89 -8.49 4.61
N ILE A 127 20.96 -7.97 5.24
CA ILE A 127 22.07 -8.79 5.76
C ILE A 127 21.57 -9.82 6.77
N LYS A 128 20.67 -9.43 7.68
CA LYS A 128 20.08 -10.35 8.67
C LYS A 128 19.23 -11.45 8.02
N ILE A 129 18.55 -11.16 6.90
CA ILE A 129 17.69 -12.13 6.19
C ILE A 129 18.50 -13.22 5.46
N VAL A 130 19.69 -12.90 4.95
CA VAL A 130 20.52 -13.87 4.20
C VAL A 130 21.45 -14.71 5.09
N ARG A 131 21.59 -14.35 6.37
CA ARG A 131 22.35 -15.15 7.33
C ARG A 131 21.60 -16.45 7.65
N PRO A 132 22.33 -17.58 7.83
CA PRO A 132 21.76 -18.89 8.13
C PRO A 132 21.08 -18.94 9.50
#